data_AF-A0A2K2CLM3-F1
#
_entry.id   AF-A0A2K2CLM3-F1
#
_cell.length_a   1.000
_cell.length_b   1.000
_cell.length_c   1.000
_cell.angle_alpha   90.00
_cell.angle_beta   90.00
_cell.angle_gamma   90.00
#
_symmetry.space_group_name_H-M   'P 1'
#
loop_
_entity.id
_entity.type
_entity.pdbx_description
1 polymer ?
#
loop_
_entity_poly.entity_id
_entity_poly.type
_entity_poly.pdbx_seq_one_letter_code
_entity_poly.pdbx_strand_id
1 'polypeptide(L)'
;FVQISSTQCQHFKKRALKVKEDLESAVPGVSVIINPEKPRRGCLEIREEGGEVFMSLLNMPRPFTAMKKLDMDEVIQDIVKKIS
;
A
#
# COMPACT_ATOMS: atom_id res chain seq x y z
N PHE A 1 -12.22 -4.85 -1.65
CA PHE A 1 -11.10 -5.38 -0.83
C PHE A 1 -9.79 -4.85 -1.37
N VAL A 2 -8.82 -4.50 -0.53
CA VAL A 2 -7.55 -3.89 -0.96
C VAL A 2 -6.36 -4.77 -0.57
N GLN A 3 -5.43 -5.04 -1.49
CA GLN A 3 -4.25 -5.86 -1.24
C GLN A 3 -2.97 -5.03 -1.20
N ILE A 4 -2.13 -5.24 -0.17
CA ILE A 4 -0.80 -4.62 -0.04
C ILE A 4 0.29 -5.68 -0.12
N SER A 5 1.18 -5.61 -1.11
CA SER A 5 2.31 -6.55 -1.25
C SER A 5 3.60 -5.95 -0.71
N SER A 6 4.14 -6.48 0.39
CA SER A 6 5.35 -5.93 1.05
C SER A 6 6.06 -6.97 1.93
N THR A 7 7.25 -7.42 1.53
CA THR A 7 8.03 -8.39 2.32
C THR A 7 9.44 -7.94 2.70
N GLN A 8 9.81 -6.69 2.43
CA GLN A 8 11.16 -6.21 2.71
C GLN A 8 11.22 -5.22 3.88
N CYS A 9 11.94 -5.63 4.92
CA CYS A 9 12.37 -4.83 6.09
C CYS A 9 11.23 -4.21 6.92
N GLN A 10 11.51 -3.87 8.18
CA GLN A 10 10.49 -3.32 9.10
C GLN A 10 9.82 -2.03 8.59
N HIS A 11 10.49 -1.25 7.73
CA HIS A 11 9.97 0.01 7.21
C HIS A 11 8.74 -0.18 6.31
N PHE A 12 8.75 -1.14 5.38
CA PHE A 12 7.59 -1.34 4.52
C PHE A 12 6.44 -1.99 5.29
N LYS A 13 6.71 -2.82 6.31
CA LYS A 13 5.66 -3.37 7.19
C LYS A 13 4.91 -2.27 7.95
N LYS A 14 5.64 -1.33 8.55
CA LYS A 14 5.04 -0.18 9.27
C LYS A 14 4.15 0.66 8.36
N ARG A 15 4.60 0.95 7.13
CA ARG A 15 3.80 1.72 6.16
C ARG A 15 2.57 0.95 5.67
N ALA A 16 2.70 -0.34 5.39
CA ALA A 16 1.56 -1.18 5.00
C ALA A 16 0.51 -1.28 6.11
N LEU A 17 0.93 -1.38 7.38
CA LEU A 17 0.02 -1.37 8.53
C LEU A 17 -0.69 -0.03 8.68
N LYS A 18 0.03 1.10 8.56
CA LYS A 18 -0.60 2.43 8.60
C LYS A 18 -1.71 2.57 7.54
N VAL A 19 -1.41 2.23 6.29
CA VAL A 19 -2.39 2.28 5.20
C VAL A 19 -3.61 1.41 5.50
N LYS A 20 -3.39 0.22 6.05
CA LYS A 20 -4.48 -0.66 6.46
C LYS A 20 -5.39 0.01 7.50
N GLU A 21 -4.82 0.46 8.61
CA GLU A 21 -5.58 1.05 9.71
C GLU A 21 -6.34 2.32 9.27
N ASP A 22 -5.67 3.20 8.52
CA ASP A 22 -6.25 4.47 8.08
C ASP A 22 -7.36 4.26 7.03
N LEU A 23 -7.19 3.33 6.08
CA LEU A 23 -8.22 3.03 5.08
C LEU A 23 -9.45 2.33 5.68
N GLU A 24 -9.24 1.36 6.57
CA GLU A 24 -10.34 0.65 7.25
C GLU A 24 -11.13 1.62 8.16
N SER A 25 -10.46 2.63 8.73
CA SER A 25 -11.10 3.69 9.52
C SER A 25 -11.84 4.73 8.66
N ALA A 26 -11.24 5.13 7.52
CA ALA A 26 -11.80 6.17 6.67
C ALA A 26 -13.00 5.71 5.82
N VAL A 27 -13.05 4.43 5.42
CA VAL A 27 -14.12 3.90 4.57
C VAL A 27 -14.74 2.67 5.22
N PRO A 28 -15.92 2.81 5.87
CA PRO A 28 -16.64 1.69 6.44
C PRO A 28 -16.95 0.62 5.38
N GLY A 29 -16.48 -0.61 5.59
CA GLY A 29 -16.70 -1.72 4.66
C GLY A 29 -15.52 -2.03 3.72
N VAL A 30 -14.47 -1.20 3.70
CA VAL A 30 -13.20 -1.57 3.06
C VAL A 30 -12.43 -2.51 4.00
N SER A 31 -11.97 -3.64 3.46
CA SER A 31 -11.04 -4.54 4.14
C SER A 31 -9.70 -4.53 3.41
N VAL A 32 -8.62 -4.33 4.17
CA VAL A 32 -7.25 -4.28 3.64
C VAL A 32 -6.47 -5.52 4.08
N ILE A 33 -5.98 -6.28 3.10
CA ILE A 33 -5.19 -7.49 3.29
C ILE A 33 -3.74 -7.20 2.89
N ILE A 34 -2.82 -7.42 3.82
CA ILE A 34 -1.38 -7.37 3.52
C ILE A 34 -0.96 -8.77 3.05
N ASN A 35 -0.62 -8.91 1.77
CA ASN A 35 -0.30 -10.20 1.18
C ASN A 35 1.09 -10.69 1.64
N PRO A 36 1.21 -11.89 2.26
CA PRO A 36 2.48 -12.41 2.78
C PRO A 36 3.36 -13.05 1.70
N GLU A 37 2.82 -13.37 0.51
CA GLU A 37 3.61 -13.91 -0.58
C GLU A 37 4.66 -12.88 -1.00
N LYS A 38 5.94 -13.26 -1.01
CA LYS A 38 7.05 -12.33 -1.25
C LYS A 38 6.97 -11.76 -2.66
N PRO A 39 6.54 -10.49 -2.87
CA PRO A 39 6.78 -9.86 -4.16
C PRO A 39 8.28 -9.72 -4.38
N ARG A 40 8.66 -9.48 -5.64
CA ARG A 40 10.05 -9.16 -6.00
C ARG A 40 10.57 -7.99 -5.14
N ARG A 41 11.90 -7.88 -4.99
CA ARG A 41 12.50 -6.89 -4.10
C ARG A 41 12.09 -5.46 -4.51
N GLY A 42 11.68 -4.66 -3.52
CA GLY A 42 11.39 -3.23 -3.74
C GLY A 42 9.99 -2.97 -4.30
N CYS A 43 9.02 -3.81 -3.94
CA CYS A 43 7.62 -3.63 -4.32
C CYS A 43 6.78 -3.06 -3.16
N LEU A 44 5.95 -2.06 -3.47
CA LEU A 44 4.83 -1.58 -2.68
C LEU A 44 3.69 -1.31 -3.65
N GLU A 45 2.65 -2.12 -3.59
CA GLU A 45 1.48 -2.00 -4.46
C GLU A 45 0.22 -2.02 -3.62
N ILE A 46 -0.70 -1.12 -3.91
CA ILE A 46 -2.06 -1.09 -3.37
C ILE A 46 -3.01 -1.26 -4.56
N ARG A 47 -3.81 -2.32 -4.51
CA ARG A 47 -4.77 -2.67 -5.55
C ARG A 47 -6.10 -3.09 -4.95
N GLU A 48 -7.18 -2.88 -5.70
CA GLU A 48 -8.46 -3.52 -5.43
C GLU A 48 -8.42 -5.01 -5.83
N GLU A 49 -9.19 -5.83 -5.12
CA GLU A 49 -9.40 -7.23 -5.47
C GLU A 49 -10.05 -7.34 -6.86
N GLY A 50 -9.28 -7.86 -7.82
CA GLY A 50 -9.75 -8.18 -9.17
C GLY A 50 -9.61 -7.06 -10.21
N GLY A 51 -9.01 -5.90 -9.88
CA GLY A 51 -9.03 -4.79 -10.83
C GLY A 51 -7.97 -3.72 -10.60
N GLU A 52 -8.42 -2.56 -10.12
CA GLU A 52 -7.68 -1.31 -10.24
C GLU A 52 -6.47 -1.24 -9.31
N VAL A 53 -5.35 -0.80 -9.87
CA VAL A 53 -4.13 -0.50 -9.10
C VAL A 53 -4.17 0.97 -8.73
N PHE A 54 -4.31 1.27 -7.44
CA PHE A 54 -4.30 2.65 -6.94
C PHE A 54 -2.88 3.21 -6.90
N MET A 55 -1.92 2.40 -6.44
CA MET A 55 -0.51 2.74 -6.44
C MET A 55 0.32 1.50 -6.73
N SER A 56 1.39 1.64 -7.51
CA SER A 56 2.38 0.58 -7.68
C SER A 56 3.77 1.17 -7.78
N LEU A 57 4.63 0.77 -6.86
CA LEU A 57 6.06 0.99 -6.91
C LEU A 57 6.72 -0.38 -6.97
N LEU A 58 7.28 -0.74 -8.11
CA LEU A 58 7.91 -2.05 -8.35
C LEU A 58 9.41 -1.91 -8.57
N ASN A 59 10.16 -2.96 -8.24
CA ASN A 59 11.60 -3.11 -8.54
C ASN A 59 12.48 -1.92 -8.08
N MET A 60 12.12 -1.24 -6.99
CA MET A 60 12.86 -0.07 -6.55
C MET A 60 14.30 -0.41 -6.12
N PRO A 61 15.32 0.31 -6.59
CA PRO A 61 16.68 0.14 -6.11
C PRO A 61 16.83 0.70 -4.68
N ARG A 62 17.76 0.14 -3.92
CA ARG A 62 18.18 0.73 -2.63
C ARG A 62 18.79 2.12 -2.88
N PRO A 63 18.58 3.11 -2.00
CA PRO A 63 17.98 3.02 -0.67
C PRO A 63 16.45 3.21 -0.62
N PHE A 64 15.71 2.87 -1.68
CA PHE A 64 14.25 2.99 -1.79
C PHE A 64 13.75 4.43 -1.63
N THR A 65 14.44 5.37 -2.28
CA THR A 65 14.17 6.82 -2.16
C THR A 65 12.74 7.20 -2.53
N ALA A 66 12.18 6.59 -3.57
CA ALA A 66 10.80 6.83 -4.00
C ALA A 66 9.80 6.47 -2.89
N MET A 67 9.96 5.30 -2.25
CA MET A 67 9.13 4.90 -1.12
C MET A 67 9.27 5.85 0.08
N LYS A 68 10.47 6.36 0.35
CA LYS A 68 10.68 7.30 1.47
C LYS A 68 10.04 8.65 1.24
N LYS A 69 10.04 9.13 -0.02
CA LYS A 69 9.45 10.40 -0.44
C LYS A 69 7.93 10.37 -0.55
N LEU A 70 7.33 9.18 -0.61
CA LEU A 70 5.87 9.06 -0.59
C LEU A 70 5.32 9.62 0.72
N ASP A 71 4.41 10.57 0.57
CA ASP A 71 3.46 10.96 1.59
C ASP A 71 2.36 9.91 1.64
N MET A 72 2.30 9.15 2.74
CA MET A 72 1.30 8.10 2.88
C MET A 72 -0.09 8.67 3.13
N ASP A 73 -0.18 9.84 3.76
CA ASP A 73 -1.45 10.47 4.10
C ASP A 73 -2.14 10.99 2.82
N GLU A 74 -1.38 11.58 1.90
CA GLU A 74 -1.87 11.97 0.57
C GLU A 74 -2.35 10.75 -0.24
N VAL A 75 -1.57 9.67 -0.26
CA VAL A 75 -1.95 8.42 -0.94
C VAL A 75 -3.26 7.85 -0.40
N ILE A 76 -3.41 7.82 0.93
CA ILE A 76 -4.64 7.32 1.56
C ILE A 76 -5.82 8.22 1.16
N GLN A 77 -5.67 9.54 1.22
CA GLN A 77 -6.72 10.47 0.81
C GLN A 77 -7.15 10.26 -0.65
N ASP A 78 -6.19 10.05 -1.55
CA ASP A 78 -6.50 9.81 -2.96
C ASP A 78 -7.21 8.47 -3.19
N ILE A 79 -6.85 7.43 -2.43
CA ILE A 79 -7.56 6.15 -2.44
C ILE A 79 -8.98 6.31 -1.90
N VAL A 80 -9.14 7.01 -0.77
CA VAL A 80 -10.46 7.27 -0.17
C VAL A 80 -11.35 8.03 -1.15
N LYS A 81 -10.84 9.07 -1.81
CA LYS A 81 -11.58 9.82 -2.85
C LYS A 81 -11.94 8.99 -4.08
N LYS A 82 -11.15 7.95 -4.40
CA LYS A 82 -11.45 7.05 -5.52
C LYS A 82 -12.48 6.00 -5.17
N ILE A 83 -12.51 5.57 -3.91
CA ILE A 83 -13.44 4.54 -3.41
C ILE A 83 -14.79 5.18 -3.00
N SER A 84 -14.76 6.42 -2.50
CA SER A 84 -15.93 7.18 -2.04
C SER A 84 -16.61 7.98 -3.13
#